data_AF-A0A962MJD8-F1
#
_entry.id   AF-A0A962MJD8-F1
#
_cell.length_a   1.000
_cell.length_b   1.000
_cell.length_c   1.000
_cell.angle_alpha   90.00
_cell.angle_beta   90.00
_cell.angle_gamma   90.00
#
_symmetry.space_group_name_H-M   'P 1'
#
loop_
_entity.id
_entity.type
_entity.pdbx_description
1 polymer ?
#
loop_
_entity_poly.entity_id
_entity_poly.type
_entity_poly.pdbx_seq_one_letter_code
_entity_poly.pdbx_strand_id
1 'polypeptide(L)'
;FFQYLEGPEAGVEQVYSRIQRARRHQGIIEIFREPIVQRHFSEWSMGFIESTASEMQSVSQASWNTQLEAAISKDQDINSPGLKILLSFWQRAKRNC
;
A
#
# COMPACT_ATOMS: atom_id res chain seq x y z
N PHE A 1 0.58 11.64 0.02
CA PHE A 1 -0.04 10.31 -0.18
C PHE A 1 1.04 9.25 0.06
N PHE A 2 0.66 7.99 0.24
CA PHE A 2 1.59 6.87 0.42
C PHE A 2 1.24 5.77 -0.59
N GLN A 3 2.24 5.16 -1.22
CA GLN A 3 2.05 4.03 -2.13
C GLN A 3 3.07 2.94 -1.81
N TYR A 4 2.61 1.69 -1.90
CA TYR A 4 3.43 0.49 -1.77
C TYR A 4 3.24 -0.32 -3.06
N LEU A 5 4.34 -0.69 -3.71
CA LEU A 5 4.33 -1.33 -5.02
C LEU A 5 5.05 -2.68 -4.93
N GLU A 6 4.41 -3.74 -5.41
CA GLU A 6 4.98 -5.09 -5.50
C GLU A 6 4.85 -5.63 -6.91
N GLY A 7 5.87 -6.34 -7.39
CA GLY A 7 5.84 -6.95 -8.71
C GLY A 7 7.22 -7.20 -9.28
N PRO A 8 7.30 -7.64 -10.55
CA PRO A 8 8.56 -7.72 -11.27
C PRO A 8 9.24 -6.35 -11.31
N GLU A 9 10.55 -6.33 -11.10
CA GLU A 9 11.35 -5.10 -11.01
C GLU A 9 11.08 -4.13 -12.17
N ALA A 10 11.10 -4.62 -13.41
CA ALA A 10 10.82 -3.80 -14.59
C ALA A 10 9.41 -3.19 -14.58
N GLY A 11 8.41 -3.91 -14.07
CA GLY A 11 7.04 -3.43 -13.95
C GLY A 11 6.91 -2.36 -12.87
N VAL A 12 7.51 -2.58 -11.70
CA VAL A 12 7.54 -1.61 -10.60
C VAL A 12 8.25 -0.34 -11.04
N GLU A 13 9.41 -0.45 -11.71
CA GLU A 13 10.18 0.70 -12.19
C GLU A 13 9.40 1.51 -13.23
N GLN A 14 8.72 0.85 -14.17
CA GLN A 14 7.88 1.53 -15.15
C GLN A 14 6.77 2.35 -14.48
N VAL A 15 6.08 1.77 -13.47
CA VAL A 15 5.01 2.44 -12.74
C VAL A 15 5.57 3.59 -11.89
N TYR A 16 6.66 3.37 -11.17
CA TYR A 16 7.33 4.38 -10.36
C TYR A 16 7.76 5.59 -11.19
N SER A 17 8.36 5.35 -12.35
CA SER A 17 8.70 6.37 -13.34
C SER A 17 7.50 7.20 -13.80
N ARG A 18 6.33 6.57 -13.98
CA ARG A 18 5.09 7.30 -14.36
C ARG A 18 4.57 8.13 -13.20
N ILE A 19 4.65 7.61 -11.96
CA ILE A 19 4.29 8.34 -10.75
C ILE A 19 5.14 9.60 -10.66
N GLN A 20 6.47 9.49 -10.67
CA GLN A 20 7.38 10.64 -10.54
C GLN A 20 7.12 11.79 -11.54
N ARG A 21 6.64 11.48 -12.75
CA ARG A 21 6.34 12.47 -13.80
C ARG A 21 4.95 13.11 -13.68
N ALA A 22 4.08 12.59 -12.83
CA ALA A 22 2.71 13.06 -12.71
C ALA A 22 2.63 14.40 -11.97
N ARG A 23 1.91 15.36 -12.55
CA ARG A 23 1.79 16.73 -11.99
C ARG A 23 0.85 16.85 -10.78
N ARG A 24 0.12 15.78 -10.45
CA ARG A 24 -0.87 15.77 -9.34
C ARG A 24 -0.23 15.68 -7.96
N HIS A 25 1.09 15.57 -7.89
CA HIS A 25 1.84 15.55 -6.65
C HIS A 25 3.21 16.17 -6.83
N GLN A 26 3.89 16.40 -5.71
CA GLN A 26 5.25 16.92 -5.65
C GLN A 26 5.98 16.26 -4.48
N GLY A 27 7.32 16.27 -4.51
CA GLY A 27 8.15 15.81 -3.39
C GLY A 27 8.04 14.31 -3.10
N ILE A 28 8.07 13.46 -4.13
CA ILE A 28 8.11 12.01 -3.95
C ILE A 28 9.46 11.62 -3.33
N ILE A 29 9.38 10.86 -2.24
CA ILE A 29 10.53 10.30 -1.53
C ILE A 29 10.35 8.78 -1.55
N GLU A 30 11.36 8.06 -2.01
CA GLU A 30 11.44 6.61 -1.85
C GLU A 30 11.87 6.30 -0.42
N ILE A 31 11.05 5.54 0.30
CA ILE A 31 11.34 5.19 1.71
C ILE A 31 12.07 3.85 1.78
N PHE A 32 11.61 2.85 1.02
CA PHE A 32 12.20 1.52 0.93
C PHE A 32 12.04 0.93 -0.47
N ARG A 33 13.05 0.17 -0.89
CA ARG A 33 13.06 -0.65 -2.10
C ARG A 33 13.88 -1.92 -1.82
N GLU A 34 13.24 -3.08 -1.92
CA GLU A 34 13.88 -4.36 -1.64
C GLU A 34 13.27 -5.47 -2.50
N PRO A 35 14.03 -6.53 -2.82
CA PRO A 35 13.45 -7.74 -3.39
C PRO A 35 12.58 -8.45 -2.35
N ILE A 36 11.42 -8.95 -2.78
CA ILE A 36 10.51 -9.75 -1.96
C ILE A 36 10.41 -11.16 -2.52
N VAL A 37 10.29 -12.16 -1.65
CA VAL A 37 10.15 -13.57 -2.04
C VAL A 37 8.74 -13.87 -2.57
N GLN A 38 7.73 -13.19 -2.02
CA GLN A 38 6.33 -13.32 -2.39
C GLN A 38 5.63 -11.96 -2.28
N ARG A 39 4.55 -11.78 -3.06
CA ARG A 39 3.68 -10.61 -2.92
C ARG A 39 2.83 -10.76 -1.65
N HIS A 40 2.77 -9.71 -0.84
CA HIS A 40 1.87 -9.66 0.30
C HIS A 40 0.44 -9.31 -0.14
N PHE A 41 0.29 -8.66 -1.31
CA PHE A 41 -0.99 -8.28 -1.89
C PHE A 41 -1.22 -8.93 -3.27
N SER A 42 -1.12 -10.27 -3.36
CA SER A 42 -1.28 -11.02 -4.62
C SER A 42 -2.64 -10.86 -5.28
N GLU A 43 -3.70 -10.73 -4.47
CA GLU A 43 -5.09 -10.73 -4.94
C GLU A 43 -5.53 -9.39 -5.54
N TRP A 44 -4.68 -8.36 -5.50
CA TRP A 44 -5.06 -6.99 -5.84
C TRP A 44 -4.09 -6.31 -6.80
N SER A 45 -4.65 -5.56 -7.75
CA SER A 45 -3.86 -4.74 -8.68
C SER A 45 -3.45 -3.38 -8.08
N MET A 46 -4.29 -2.76 -7.23
CA MET A 46 -3.98 -1.51 -6.51
C MET A 46 -5.01 -1.20 -5.40
N GLY A 47 -4.59 -1.22 -4.14
CA GLY A 47 -5.43 -0.81 -3.00
C GLY A 47 -5.28 0.68 -2.69
N PHE A 48 -6.40 1.38 -2.49
CA PHE A 48 -6.43 2.81 -2.20
C PHE A 48 -7.26 3.09 -0.95
N ILE A 49 -6.71 3.88 -0.03
CA ILE A 49 -7.42 4.42 1.13
C ILE A 49 -7.37 5.93 1.06
N GLU A 50 -8.53 6.54 0.90
CA GLU A 50 -8.74 7.98 1.07
C GLU A 50 -9.42 8.25 2.41
N SER A 51 -9.08 9.38 3.01
CA SER A 51 -9.72 9.87 4.23
C SER A 51 -11.08 10.50 3.86
N THR A 52 -12.13 9.66 3.77
CA THR A 52 -13.59 9.97 3.65
C THR A 52 -14.06 10.64 2.33
N ALA A 53 -15.25 10.45 1.73
CA ALA A 53 -16.57 10.05 2.24
C ALA A 53 -17.53 9.53 1.13
N SER A 54 -17.57 8.23 0.82
CA SER A 54 -18.69 7.65 0.04
C SER A 54 -19.03 6.22 0.49
N GLU A 55 -20.32 5.90 0.55
CA GLU A 55 -20.86 4.59 0.96
C GLU A 55 -20.39 3.45 0.05
N MET A 56 -20.17 3.70 -1.24
CA MET A 56 -19.62 2.69 -2.15
C MET A 56 -18.13 2.41 -1.87
N GLN A 57 -17.43 3.37 -1.27
CA GLN A 57 -16.03 3.27 -0.90
C GLN A 57 -15.85 2.63 0.48
N SER A 58 -16.82 2.76 1.40
CA SER A 58 -16.77 2.08 2.71
C SER A 58 -16.89 0.56 2.56
N VAL A 59 -17.69 0.06 1.60
CA VAL A 59 -17.79 -1.38 1.26
C VAL A 59 -16.48 -1.91 0.66
N SER A 60 -15.84 -1.12 -0.20
CA SER A 60 -14.49 -1.40 -0.68
C SER A 60 -13.56 -1.49 0.53
N GLN A 61 -13.46 -0.44 1.35
CA GLN A 61 -12.59 -0.35 2.54
C GLN A 61 -12.80 -1.47 3.57
N ALA A 62 -14.05 -1.92 3.78
CA ALA A 62 -14.36 -3.04 4.66
C ALA A 62 -13.76 -4.35 4.15
N SER A 63 -13.89 -4.61 2.84
CA SER A 63 -13.26 -5.76 2.19
C SER A 63 -11.73 -5.69 2.26
N TRP A 64 -11.15 -4.49 2.20
CA TRP A 64 -9.70 -4.29 2.35
C TRP A 64 -9.21 -4.53 3.78
N ASN A 65 -9.93 -4.03 4.80
CA ASN A 65 -9.53 -4.20 6.19
C ASN A 65 -9.43 -5.68 6.57
N THR A 66 -10.42 -6.50 6.21
CA THR A 66 -10.41 -7.93 6.52
C THR A 66 -9.26 -8.68 5.83
N GLN A 67 -8.91 -8.30 4.60
CA GLN A 67 -7.83 -8.96 3.86
C GLN A 67 -6.45 -8.48 4.30
N LEU A 68 -6.31 -7.21 4.70
CA LEU A 68 -5.10 -6.70 5.35
C LEU A 68 -4.87 -7.39 6.69
N GLU A 69 -5.91 -7.50 7.52
CA GLU A 69 -5.86 -8.24 8.78
C GLU A 69 -5.50 -9.71 8.54
N ALA A 70 -6.03 -10.34 7.50
CA ALA A 70 -5.67 -11.70 7.11
C ALA A 70 -4.22 -11.83 6.62
N ALA A 71 -3.71 -10.85 5.85
CA ALA A 71 -2.32 -10.81 5.41
C ALA A 71 -1.35 -10.61 6.59
N ILE A 72 -1.68 -9.71 7.52
CA ILE A 72 -0.95 -9.50 8.78
C ILE A 72 -1.00 -10.76 9.66
N SER A 73 -2.13 -11.46 9.69
CA SER A 73 -2.31 -12.64 10.54
C SER A 73 -1.69 -13.91 9.95
N LYS A 74 -1.60 -14.02 8.62
CA LYS A 74 -0.96 -15.15 7.94
C LYS A 74 0.56 -15.10 7.99
N ASP A 75 1.11 -13.89 8.09
CA ASP A 75 2.54 -13.68 8.02
C ASP A 75 3.09 -13.33 9.41
N GLN A 76 3.38 -14.37 10.21
CA GLN A 76 4.02 -14.22 11.52
C GLN A 76 5.43 -13.63 11.44
N ASP A 77 5.97 -13.50 10.22
CA ASP A 77 7.34 -13.09 9.94
C ASP A 77 7.37 -11.90 8.98
N ILE A 78 6.43 -10.94 9.12
CA ILE A 78 6.53 -9.63 8.45
C ILE A 78 7.83 -8.96 8.91
N ASN A 79 8.90 -9.25 8.17
CA ASN A 79 10.23 -8.69 8.34
C ASN A 79 10.59 -7.76 7.18
N SER A 80 9.62 -7.36 6.35
CA SER A 80 9.79 -6.23 5.44
C SER A 80 9.69 -4.90 6.23
N PRO A 81 10.76 -4.10 6.31
CA PRO A 81 10.72 -2.78 6.93
C PRO A 81 9.72 -1.85 6.22
N GLY A 82 9.59 -1.98 4.89
CA GLY A 82 8.66 -1.19 4.09
C GLY A 82 7.20 -1.44 4.46
N LEU A 83 6.82 -2.71 4.63
CA LEU A 83 5.46 -3.09 5.01
C LEU A 83 5.10 -2.60 6.43
N LYS A 84 6.04 -2.68 7.38
CA LYS A 84 5.84 -2.14 8.74
C LYS A 84 5.53 -0.64 8.71
N ILE A 85 6.21 0.13 7.85
CA ILE A 85 5.97 1.57 7.71
C ILE A 85 4.59 1.83 7.10
N LEU A 86 4.21 1.11 6.04
CA LEU A 86 2.87 1.20 5.46
C LEU A 86 1.80 1.00 6.54
N LEU A 87 1.91 -0.07 7.33
CA LEU A 87 0.95 -0.38 8.41
C LEU A 87 0.91 0.71 9.48
N SER A 88 2.06 1.26 9.87
CA SER A 88 2.12 2.36 10.85
C SER A 88 1.45 3.64 10.35
N PHE A 89 1.62 3.98 9.07
CA PHE A 89 0.96 5.12 8.42
C PHE A 89 -0.56 4.94 8.46
N TRP A 90 -1.04 3.72 8.20
CA TRP A 90 -2.46 3.38 8.18
C TRP A 90 -3.11 3.43 9.55
N GLN A 91 -2.46 2.89 10.59
CA GLN A 91 -2.96 2.99 11.97
C GLN A 91 -3.14 4.45 12.41
N ARG A 92 -2.23 5.33 11.98
CA ARG A 92 -2.32 6.76 12.29
C ARG A 92 -3.42 7.46 11.49
N ALA A 93 -3.65 7.06 10.24
CA ALA A 93 -4.76 7.57 9.44
C ALA A 93 -6.13 7.23 10.05
N LYS A 94 -6.30 6.03 10.62
CA LYS A 94 -7.55 5.62 11.29
C LYS A 94 -7.84 6.35 12.60
N ARG A 95 -6.81 6.84 13.31
CA ARG A 95 -6.96 7.52 14.62
C ARG A 95 -7.42 8.98 14.53
N ASN A 96 -7.33 9.58 13.34
CA ASN A 96 -7.65 10.99 13.11
C ASN A 96 -8.97 11.18 12.34
N CYS A 97 -9.82 10.14 12.30
CA CYS A 97 -11.17 10.15 11.76
C CYS A 97 -12.18 9.82 12.86
#